data_AF-A0A2A5KW33-F1
#
_entry.id   AF-A0A2A5KW33-F1
#
_cell.length_a   1.000
_cell.length_b   1.000
_cell.length_c   1.000
_cell.angle_alpha   90.00
_cell.angle_beta   90.00
_cell.angle_gamma   90.00
#
_symmetry.space_group_name_H-M   'P 1'
#
loop_
_entity.id
_entity.type
_entity.pdbx_description
1 polymer ?
#
loop_
_entity_poly.entity_id
_entity_poly.type
_entity_poly.pdbx_seq_one_letter_code
_entity_poly.pdbx_strand_id
1 'polypeptide(L)'
;MERATMDKDIMEILSPVLGHELAAAIIEHRSRTLKKPLTPYAAKIQVKEYLKTGNPAEAAEMQILRGWRAIKSDWYFNEKAREAGSSDANRGRRTLVDAARDFLSGDDHSGDAFGFSGLRRH
;
A
#
# COMPACT_ATOMS: atom_id res chain seq x y z
N MET A 1 -2.84 34.11 -13.96
CA MET A 1 -4.00 33.64 -14.74
C MET A 1 -3.78 32.24 -15.33
N GLU A 2 -2.55 31.85 -15.70
CA GLU A 2 -2.24 30.53 -16.29
C GLU A 2 -2.46 29.30 -15.39
N ARG A 3 -2.45 29.46 -14.05
CA ARG A 3 -2.70 28.32 -13.14
C ARG A 3 -4.17 27.88 -13.16
N ALA A 4 -5.09 28.83 -13.12
CA ALA A 4 -6.52 28.56 -13.12
C ALA A 4 -7.00 27.90 -14.43
N THR A 5 -6.33 28.16 -15.57
CA THR A 5 -6.63 27.47 -16.83
C THR A 5 -6.11 26.04 -16.80
N MET A 6 -4.89 25.81 -16.30
CA MET A 6 -4.32 24.47 -16.16
C MET A 6 -5.14 23.59 -15.21
N ASP A 7 -5.58 24.14 -14.07
CA ASP A 7 -6.40 23.42 -13.09
C ASP A 7 -7.75 23.01 -13.69
N LYS A 8 -8.36 23.87 -14.52
CA LYS A 8 -9.57 23.53 -15.28
C LYS A 8 -9.32 22.41 -16.29
N ASP A 9 -8.25 22.49 -17.08
CA ASP A 9 -7.90 21.45 -18.05
C ASP A 9 -7.70 20.09 -17.37
N ILE A 10 -7.07 20.08 -16.19
CA ILE A 10 -6.88 18.87 -15.39
C ILE A 10 -8.22 18.33 -14.88
N MET A 11 -9.10 19.22 -14.41
CA MET A 11 -10.41 18.85 -13.91
C MET A 11 -11.27 18.24 -15.01
N GLU A 12 -11.23 18.78 -16.24
CA GLU A 12 -11.92 18.19 -17.40
C GLU A 12 -11.39 16.80 -17.76
N ILE A 13 -10.09 16.55 -17.56
CA ILE A 13 -9.46 15.25 -17.83
C ILE A 13 -9.79 14.22 -16.74
N LEU A 14 -9.77 14.62 -15.47
CA LEU A 14 -9.93 13.71 -14.32
C LEU A 14 -11.40 13.49 -13.93
N SER A 15 -12.26 14.51 -14.06
CA SER A 15 -13.67 14.45 -13.66
C SER A 15 -14.48 13.32 -14.31
N PRO A 16 -14.33 12.96 -15.60
CA PRO A 16 -15.11 11.86 -16.19
C PRO A 16 -14.70 10.48 -15.65
N VAL A 17 -13.53 10.35 -15.03
CA VAL A 17 -12.98 9.06 -14.58
C VAL A 17 -13.07 8.92 -13.06
N LEU A 18 -12.84 10.00 -12.31
CA LEU A 18 -12.80 10.02 -10.85
C LEU A 18 -14.01 10.72 -10.23
N GLY A 19 -14.73 11.53 -11.00
CA GLY A 19 -15.70 12.48 -10.46
C GLY A 19 -15.06 13.79 -10.03
N HIS A 20 -15.92 14.78 -9.78
CA HIS A 20 -15.50 16.16 -9.52
C HIS A 20 -14.73 16.32 -8.20
N GLU A 21 -15.18 15.64 -7.14
CA GLU A 21 -14.60 15.74 -5.80
C GLU A 21 -13.19 15.14 -5.73
N LEU A 22 -13.02 13.92 -6.25
CA LEU A 22 -11.71 13.25 -6.30
C LEU A 22 -10.73 13.98 -7.21
N ALA A 23 -11.20 14.53 -8.35
CA ALA A 23 -10.36 15.33 -9.22
C ALA A 23 -9.81 16.58 -8.49
N ALA A 24 -10.65 17.30 -7.74
CA ALA A 24 -10.23 18.44 -6.93
C ALA A 24 -9.23 18.02 -5.84
N ALA A 25 -9.51 16.92 -5.15
CA ALA A 25 -8.65 16.40 -4.08
C ALA A 25 -7.24 16.02 -4.59
N ILE A 26 -7.12 15.48 -5.82
CA ILE A 26 -5.82 15.16 -6.43
C ILE A 26 -5.02 16.44 -6.75
N ILE A 27 -5.68 17.49 -7.23
CA ILE A 27 -5.04 18.79 -7.52
C ILE A 27 -4.53 19.42 -6.21
N GLU A 28 -5.35 19.40 -5.15
CA GLU A 28 -4.97 19.89 -3.83
C GLU A 28 -3.81 19.08 -3.25
N HIS A 29 -3.92 17.74 -3.29
CA HIS A 29 -2.91 16.82 -2.77
C HIS A 29 -1.54 17.12 -3.38
N ARG A 30 -1.48 17.32 -4.69
CA ARG A 30 -0.21 17.60 -5.38
C ARG A 30 0.38 18.95 -4.98
N SER A 31 -0.47 19.96 -4.78
CA SER A 31 -0.04 21.26 -4.27
C SER A 31 0.57 21.15 -2.88
N ARG A 32 -0.01 20.30 -2.01
CA ARG A 32 0.45 20.09 -0.64
C ARG A 32 1.74 19.25 -0.56
N THR A 33 1.84 18.18 -1.34
CA THR A 33 2.97 17.23 -1.29
C THR A 33 4.20 17.73 -2.03
N LEU A 34 4.02 18.40 -3.18
CA LEU A 34 5.11 18.75 -4.10
C LEU A 34 5.33 20.24 -4.29
N LYS A 35 4.35 21.07 -3.91
CA LYS A 35 4.33 22.51 -4.19
C LYS A 35 4.52 22.84 -5.68
N LYS A 36 4.26 21.86 -6.56
CA LYS A 36 4.35 21.97 -8.03
C LYS A 36 3.02 21.56 -8.64
N PRO A 37 2.40 22.43 -9.46
CA PRO A 37 1.09 22.16 -10.04
C PRO A 37 1.14 20.93 -10.95
N LEU A 38 0.03 20.19 -11.00
CA LEU A 38 -0.16 19.12 -11.98
C LEU A 38 -0.10 19.73 -13.38
N THR A 39 0.47 18.98 -14.33
CA THR A 39 0.41 19.37 -15.74
C THR A 39 -0.71 18.56 -16.40
N PRO A 40 -1.41 19.12 -17.40
CA PRO A 40 -2.48 18.40 -18.08
C PRO A 40 -1.98 17.10 -18.73
N TYR A 41 -0.73 17.08 -19.19
CA TYR A 41 -0.10 15.85 -19.71
C TYR A 41 0.08 14.77 -18.62
N ALA A 42 0.51 15.16 -17.42
CA ALA A 42 0.64 14.22 -16.30
C ALA A 42 -0.74 13.70 -15.83
N ALA A 43 -1.79 14.53 -15.89
CA ALA A 43 -3.16 14.10 -15.63
C ALA A 43 -3.61 13.01 -16.62
N LYS A 44 -3.30 13.17 -17.93
CA LYS A 44 -3.58 12.13 -18.95
C LYS A 44 -2.86 10.80 -18.64
N ILE A 45 -1.63 10.87 -18.13
CA ILE A 45 -0.90 9.66 -17.70
C ILE A 45 -1.60 9.01 -16.51
N GLN A 46 -2.00 9.80 -15.50
CA GLN A 46 -2.73 9.27 -14.34
C GLN A 46 -4.03 8.58 -14.75
N VAL A 47 -4.83 9.19 -15.64
CA VAL A 47 -6.04 8.56 -16.16
C VAL A 47 -5.76 7.19 -16.77
N LYS A 48 -4.72 7.08 -17.60
CA LYS A 48 -4.35 5.79 -18.20
C LYS A 48 -4.00 4.73 -17.16
N GLU A 49 -3.34 5.11 -16.07
CA GLU A 49 -3.00 4.19 -14.99
C GLU A 49 -4.23 3.83 -14.12
N TYR A 50 -5.11 4.79 -13.84
CA TYR A 50 -6.38 4.56 -13.14
C TYR A 50 -7.33 3.63 -13.91
N LEU A 51 -7.33 3.70 -15.24
CA LEU A 51 -8.14 2.77 -16.04
C LEU A 51 -7.60 1.34 -16.00
N LYS A 52 -6.28 1.16 -15.84
CA LYS A 52 -5.65 -0.17 -15.72
C LYS A 52 -5.94 -0.86 -14.39
N THR A 53 -6.25 -0.11 -13.33
CA THR A 53 -6.60 -0.71 -12.03
C THR A 53 -8.02 -1.28 -12.00
N GLY A 54 -8.86 -0.96 -12.99
CA GLY A 54 -10.27 -1.38 -13.06
C GLY A 54 -11.18 -0.54 -12.16
N ASN A 55 -10.71 -0.14 -10.99
CA ASN A 55 -11.37 0.79 -10.07
C ASN A 55 -10.56 2.10 -9.98
N PRO A 56 -10.90 3.13 -10.78
CA PRO A 56 -10.14 4.38 -10.79
C PRO A 56 -10.34 5.22 -9.52
N ALA A 57 -11.53 5.18 -8.91
CA ALA A 57 -11.84 5.92 -7.69
C ALA A 57 -11.03 5.42 -6.48
N GLU A 58 -11.06 4.11 -6.18
CA GLU A 58 -10.27 3.51 -5.09
C GLU A 58 -8.76 3.79 -5.26
N ALA A 59 -8.26 3.75 -6.49
CA ALA A 59 -6.87 4.03 -6.78
C ALA A 59 -6.52 5.50 -6.46
N ALA A 60 -7.38 6.46 -6.78
CA ALA A 60 -7.17 7.86 -6.44
C ALA A 60 -7.23 8.11 -4.92
N GLU A 61 -8.18 7.49 -4.22
CA GLU A 61 -8.27 7.53 -2.76
C GLU A 61 -6.99 6.97 -2.13
N MET A 62 -6.52 5.82 -2.59
CA MET A 62 -5.28 5.21 -2.12
C MET A 62 -4.08 6.12 -2.37
N GLN A 63 -4.00 6.79 -3.53
CA GLN A 63 -2.97 7.77 -3.81
C GLN A 63 -2.95 8.90 -2.77
N ILE A 64 -4.12 9.43 -2.41
CA ILE A 64 -4.26 10.52 -1.43
C ILE A 64 -3.90 10.02 -0.02
N LEU A 65 -4.47 8.90 0.41
CA LEU A 65 -4.27 8.32 1.74
C LEU A 65 -2.80 7.98 2.01
N ARG A 66 -2.09 7.46 1.00
CA ARG A 66 -0.68 7.07 1.13
C ARG A 66 0.29 8.22 0.87
N GLY A 67 -0.21 9.40 0.50
CA GLY A 67 0.63 10.54 0.18
C GLY A 67 1.46 10.36 -1.09
N TRP A 68 0.97 9.56 -2.05
CA TRP A 68 1.70 9.28 -3.26
C TRP A 68 1.61 10.42 -4.28
N ARG A 69 2.74 10.69 -4.91
CA ARG A 69 2.87 11.72 -5.95
C ARG A 69 2.11 11.39 -7.24
N ALA A 70 2.05 10.11 -7.56
CA ALA A 70 1.40 9.54 -8.72
C ALA A 70 1.07 8.09 -8.40
N ILE A 71 0.17 7.50 -9.17
CA ILE A 71 -0.14 6.09 -9.09
C ILE A 71 0.35 5.36 -10.34
N LYS A 72 0.76 4.10 -10.14
CA LYS A 72 0.90 3.10 -11.21
C LYS A 72 0.00 1.93 -10.86
N SER A 73 -0.51 1.25 -11.88
CA SER A 73 -1.37 0.08 -11.66
C SER A 73 -0.67 -1.00 -10.82
N ASP A 74 0.62 -1.23 -11.08
CA ASP A 74 1.45 -2.18 -10.32
C ASP A 74 1.50 -1.87 -8.82
N TRP A 75 1.67 -0.60 -8.45
CA TRP A 75 1.71 -0.17 -7.05
C TRP A 75 0.38 -0.38 -6.34
N TYR A 76 -0.72 -0.11 -7.05
CA TYR A 76 -2.06 -0.37 -6.55
C TYR A 76 -2.29 -1.86 -6.27
N PHE A 77 -1.97 -2.74 -7.22
CA PHE A 77 -2.16 -4.18 -7.04
C PHE A 77 -1.27 -4.75 -5.94
N ASN A 78 0.00 -4.33 -5.87
CA ASN A 78 0.90 -4.71 -4.79
C ASN A 78 0.35 -4.28 -3.43
N GLU A 79 -0.22 -3.08 -3.32
CA GLU A 79 -0.77 -2.60 -2.06
C GLU A 79 -2.06 -3.31 -1.68
N LYS A 80 -2.98 -3.55 -2.62
CA LYS A 80 -4.17 -4.38 -2.37
C LYS A 80 -3.78 -5.81 -1.93
N ALA A 81 -2.72 -6.37 -2.51
CA ALA A 81 -2.20 -7.68 -2.09
C ALA A 81 -1.60 -7.63 -0.67
N ARG A 82 -0.94 -6.54 -0.29
CA ARG A 82 -0.44 -6.32 1.08
C ARG A 82 -1.58 -6.18 2.08
N GLU A 83 -2.64 -5.45 1.73
CA GLU A 83 -3.84 -5.27 2.57
C GLU A 83 -4.60 -6.60 2.75
N ALA A 84 -4.76 -7.38 1.67
CA ALA A 84 -5.38 -8.71 1.74
C ALA A 84 -4.51 -9.74 2.49
N GLY A 85 -3.19 -9.64 2.38
CA GLY A 85 -2.23 -10.52 3.07
C GLY A 85 -1.97 -10.15 4.52
N SER A 86 -2.39 -8.96 4.98
CA SER A 86 -2.20 -8.48 6.36
C SER A 86 -2.95 -9.33 7.39
N SER A 87 -4.04 -9.99 6.98
CA SER A 87 -4.79 -10.94 7.81
C SER A 87 -4.13 -12.32 7.96
N ASP A 88 -3.14 -12.66 7.13
CA ASP A 88 -2.47 -13.98 7.11
C ASP A 88 -0.94 -13.93 7.28
N ALA A 89 -0.35 -12.73 7.36
CA ALA A 89 1.09 -12.56 7.56
C ALA A 89 1.58 -12.99 8.96
N ASN A 90 0.68 -13.36 9.88
CA ASN A 90 1.04 -13.88 11.20
C ASN A 90 1.18 -15.42 11.27
N ARG A 91 0.90 -16.17 10.19
CA ARG A 91 0.95 -17.65 10.28
C ARG A 91 2.15 -18.33 9.61
N GLY A 92 2.97 -17.60 8.86
CA GLY A 92 3.99 -18.21 8.00
C GLY A 92 5.41 -17.67 8.07
N ARG A 93 5.68 -16.54 8.73
CA ARG A 93 7.04 -15.98 8.84
C ARG A 93 7.46 -15.78 10.28
N ARG A 94 7.79 -16.88 10.94
CA ARG A 94 8.65 -16.88 12.13
C ARG A 94 9.99 -16.28 11.71
N THR A 95 10.23 -15.00 12.01
CA THR A 95 11.54 -14.42 11.79
C THR A 95 12.51 -14.96 12.85
N LEU A 96 13.80 -15.12 12.52
CA LEU A 96 14.82 -15.57 13.48
C LEU A 96 14.86 -14.74 14.76
N VAL A 97 14.45 -13.46 14.68
CA VAL A 97 14.35 -12.54 15.81
C VAL A 97 13.18 -12.90 16.72
N ASP A 98 12.04 -13.34 16.17
CA ASP A 98 10.90 -13.84 16.95
C ASP A 98 11.22 -15.18 17.63
N ALA A 99 11.91 -16.10 16.93
CA ALA A 99 12.34 -17.37 17.52
C ALA A 99 13.35 -17.19 18.68
N ALA A 100 14.26 -16.22 18.56
CA ALA A 100 15.18 -15.88 19.64
C ALA A 100 14.46 -15.22 20.83
N ARG A 101 13.41 -14.42 20.57
CA ARG A 101 12.57 -13.84 21.63
C ARG A 101 11.80 -14.93 22.38
N ASP A 102 11.26 -15.93 21.69
CA ASP A 102 10.55 -17.06 22.31
C ASP A 102 11.49 -17.92 23.18
N PHE A 103 12.71 -18.20 22.71
CA PHE A 103 13.74 -18.93 23.48
C PHE A 103 14.18 -18.17 24.75
N LEU A 104 14.26 -16.84 24.70
CA LEU A 104 14.61 -16.03 25.87
C LEU A 104 13.42 -15.70 26.78
N SER A 105 12.18 -15.76 26.29
CA SER A 105 11.00 -15.31 27.04
C SER A 105 10.34 -16.41 27.89
N GLY A 106 10.85 -17.64 27.87
CA GLY A 106 10.56 -18.64 28.91
C GLY A 106 9.07 -18.82 29.21
N ASP A 107 8.26 -19.10 28.20
CA ASP A 107 6.90 -19.60 28.42
C ASP A 107 6.97 -21.12 28.61
N ASP A 108 6.80 -21.52 29.86
CA ASP A 108 6.88 -22.89 30.37
C ASP A 108 5.83 -23.82 29.74
N HIS A 109 6.12 -24.42 28.59
CA HIS A 109 5.47 -25.66 28.18
C HIS A 109 6.25 -26.87 28.73
N SER A 110 5.89 -27.22 29.96
CA SER A 110 6.18 -28.51 30.58
C SER A 110 5.65 -29.66 29.72
N GLY A 111 6.50 -30.67 29.44
CA GLY A 111 6.04 -31.98 28.99
C GLY A 111 6.96 -32.65 27.98
N ASP A 112 7.70 -33.66 28.45
CA ASP A 112 8.28 -34.76 27.67
C ASP A 112 9.57 -34.50 26.88
N ALA A 113 10.59 -34.01 27.60
CA ALA A 113 11.98 -34.31 27.23
C ALA A 113 12.40 -35.64 27.88
N PHE A 114 13.12 -36.48 27.11
CA PHE A 114 13.87 -37.68 27.51
C PHE A 114 13.16 -39.05 27.42
N GLY A 115 12.92 -39.50 26.19
CA GLY A 115 12.82 -40.92 25.84
C GLY A 115 14.14 -41.50 25.31
N PHE A 116 15.24 -41.40 26.07
CA PHE A 116 16.48 -42.13 25.77
C PHE A 116 17.06 -42.74 27.05
N SER A 117 16.54 -43.89 27.44
CA SER A 117 17.15 -44.76 28.44
C SER A 117 18.14 -45.71 27.77
N GLY A 118 19.44 -45.39 27.88
CA GLY A 118 20.52 -46.30 27.52
C GLY A 118 21.71 -46.15 28.45
N LEU A 119 21.87 -47.06 29.42
CA LEU A 119 23.17 -47.61 29.85
C LEU A 119 22.96 -48.79 30.85
N ARG A 120 23.19 -50.03 30.40
CA ARG A 120 23.38 -51.20 31.28
C ARG A 120 24.87 -51.55 31.28
N ARG A 121 25.50 -51.48 32.45
CA ARG A 121 26.86 -51.95 32.72
C ARG A 121 26.90 -53.47 32.80
N HIS A 122 28.01 -54.08 32.37
CA HIS A 122 28.53 -55.33 32.94
C HIS A 122 30.05 -55.34 32.83
#